data_AF-A0A353GIT9-F1
#
_entry.id   AF-A0A353GIT9-F1
#
_cell.length_a   1.000
_cell.length_b   1.000
_cell.length_c   1.000
_cell.angle_alpha   90.00
_cell.angle_beta   90.00
_cell.angle_gamma   90.00
#
_symmetry.space_group_name_H-M   'P 1'
#
loop_
_entity.id
_entity.type
_entity.pdbx_description
1 polymer ?
#
loop_
_entity_poly.entity_id
_entity_poly.type
_entity_poly.pdbx_seq_one_letter_code
_entity_poly.pdbx_strand_id
1 'polypeptide(L)'
;MKKRELYNLGIPDGETIRIAIRAVAQAAQAGIYKKELHEIMKNVSRAPEEFLSDPIFGTLARALHEPPEAATRYVERDEPAPWQQWGSDFEDEAVQQMVNACRLPVSVRGALMPDAHVGYGLPIGGVLAVENAVIPYAVGVDIACRMKLTVLDLPVNMLKGQQDKLRQALERETRFGVGAEFRDKHEHAVMDEDWTFSPITTSLKRKAWGQLGTSGSGN
;
A
#
# COMPACT_ATOMS: atom_id res chain seq x y z
N MET A 1 -5.39 -17.69 22.08
CA MET A 1 -4.68 -16.50 22.58
C MET A 1 -4.93 -15.34 21.62
N LYS A 2 -5.13 -14.12 22.12
CA LYS A 2 -5.34 -12.93 21.26
C LYS A 2 -4.01 -12.31 20.84
N LYS A 3 -4.00 -11.52 19.76
CA LYS A 3 -2.81 -10.80 19.24
C LYS A 3 -2.04 -10.05 20.33
N ARG A 4 -2.75 -9.33 21.22
CA ARG A 4 -2.15 -8.58 22.33
C ARG A 4 -1.42 -9.47 23.34
N GLU A 5 -1.92 -10.67 23.62
CA GLU A 5 -1.26 -11.62 24.52
C GLU A 5 0.04 -12.13 23.91
N LEU A 6 0.04 -12.42 22.60
CA LEU A 6 1.24 -12.86 21.87
C LEU A 6 2.31 -11.78 21.83
N TYR A 7 1.90 -10.53 21.59
CA TYR A 7 2.81 -9.38 21.65
C TYR A 7 3.46 -9.22 23.03
N ASN A 8 2.67 -9.36 24.11
CA ASN A 8 3.19 -9.30 25.48
C ASN A 8 4.15 -10.46 25.83
N LEU A 9 4.13 -11.55 25.07
CA LEU A 9 5.09 -12.65 25.20
C LEU A 9 6.40 -12.40 24.43
N GLY A 10 6.54 -11.27 23.74
CA GLY A 10 7.74 -10.91 22.98
C GLY A 10 7.69 -11.32 21.51
N ILE A 11 6.54 -11.77 21.00
CA ILE A 11 6.39 -12.13 19.59
C ILE A 11 6.20 -10.83 18.77
N PRO A 12 7.08 -10.53 17.80
CA PRO A 12 7.00 -9.32 16.99
C PRO A 12 5.70 -9.25 16.16
N ASP A 13 5.23 -8.03 15.89
CA ASP A 13 4.11 -7.80 14.96
C ASP A 13 4.53 -8.09 13.50
N GLY A 14 3.57 -8.08 12.56
CA GLY A 14 3.82 -8.38 11.15
C GLY A 14 3.61 -9.85 10.82
N GLU A 15 4.55 -10.49 10.11
CA GLU A 15 4.38 -11.89 9.69
C GLU A 15 4.50 -12.88 10.86
N THR A 16 5.42 -12.61 11.81
CA THR A 16 5.67 -13.50 12.95
C THR A 16 4.43 -13.69 13.82
N ILE A 17 3.62 -12.65 14.03
CA ILE A 17 2.37 -12.78 14.79
C ILE A 17 1.29 -13.55 14.03
N ARG A 18 1.28 -13.49 12.69
CA ARG A 18 0.37 -14.33 11.86
C ARG A 18 0.76 -15.80 11.94
N ILE A 19 2.06 -16.09 11.89
CA ILE A 19 2.60 -17.44 12.11
C ILE A 19 2.23 -17.94 13.51
N ALA A 20 2.37 -17.10 14.53
CA ALA A 20 2.00 -17.44 15.91
C ALA A 20 0.51 -17.76 16.07
N ILE A 21 -0.38 -17.01 15.41
CA ILE A 21 -1.83 -17.30 15.44
C ILE A 21 -2.13 -18.66 14.79
N ARG A 22 -1.45 -19.01 13.69
CA ARG A 22 -1.59 -20.35 13.07
C ARG A 22 -1.09 -21.46 13.99
N ALA A 23 0.06 -21.28 14.64
CA ALA A 23 0.59 -22.24 15.60
C ALA A 23 -0.37 -22.45 16.79
N VAL A 24 -1.00 -21.37 17.30
CA VAL A 24 -2.04 -21.46 18.34
C VAL A 24 -3.25 -22.27 17.88
N ALA A 25 -3.68 -22.12 16.62
CA ALA A 25 -4.79 -22.88 16.07
C ALA A 25 -4.44 -24.38 15.92
N GLN A 26 -3.22 -24.70 15.47
CA GLN A 26 -2.72 -26.07 15.36
C GLN A 26 -2.56 -26.73 16.74
N ALA A 27 -2.03 -26.00 17.73
CA ALA A 27 -1.93 -26.47 19.12
C ALA A 27 -3.31 -26.82 19.70
N ALA A 28 -4.33 -26.00 19.41
CA ALA A 28 -5.70 -26.27 19.82
C ALA A 28 -6.28 -27.54 19.14
N GLN A 29 -5.90 -27.85 17.91
CA GLN A 29 -6.29 -29.11 17.24
C GLN A 29 -5.57 -30.33 17.85
N ALA A 30 -4.35 -30.13 18.36
CA ALA A 30 -3.57 -31.16 19.06
C ALA A 30 -3.94 -31.32 20.55
N GLY A 31 -4.95 -30.60 21.04
CA GLY A 31 -5.42 -30.71 22.44
C GLY A 31 -4.66 -29.84 23.45
N ILE A 32 -3.79 -28.93 23.01
CA ILE A 32 -3.00 -28.05 23.87
C ILE A 32 -3.76 -26.74 24.09
N TYR A 33 -4.04 -26.38 25.35
CA TYR A 33 -4.90 -25.24 25.67
C TYR A 33 -4.40 -24.39 26.85
N LYS A 34 -4.95 -23.18 26.95
CA LYS A 34 -4.88 -22.29 28.12
C LYS A 34 -3.44 -22.13 28.67
N LYS A 35 -3.21 -22.61 29.89
CA LYS A 35 -1.97 -22.40 30.66
C LYS A 35 -0.77 -23.11 30.02
N GLU A 36 -1.00 -24.31 29.50
CA GLU A 36 0.03 -25.09 28.82
C GLU A 36 0.48 -24.39 27.54
N LEU A 37 -0.48 -23.96 26.72
CA LEU A 37 -0.19 -23.17 25.51
C LEU A 37 0.57 -21.88 25.83
N HIS A 38 0.19 -21.19 26.91
CA HIS A 38 0.84 -19.95 27.31
C HIS A 38 2.31 -20.16 27.68
N GLU A 39 2.64 -21.20 28.45
CA GLU A 39 4.03 -21.53 28.80
C GLU A 39 4.84 -21.97 27.59
N ILE A 40 4.26 -22.79 26.70
CA ILE A 40 4.95 -23.18 25.46
C ILE A 40 5.25 -21.96 24.60
N MET A 41 4.27 -21.09 24.35
CA MET A 41 4.47 -19.88 23.54
C MET A 41 5.50 -18.93 24.15
N LYS A 42 5.56 -18.84 25.49
CA LYS A 42 6.57 -18.07 26.20
C LYS A 42 7.97 -18.68 26.05
N ASN A 43 8.09 -20.00 26.07
CA ASN A 43 9.37 -20.70 25.86
C ASN A 43 9.84 -20.58 24.41
N VAL A 44 8.95 -20.77 23.43
CA VAL A 44 9.25 -20.57 21.99
C VAL A 44 9.72 -19.14 21.73
N SER A 45 9.16 -18.14 22.41
CA SER A 45 9.59 -16.73 22.29
C SER A 45 10.98 -16.46 22.89
N ARG A 46 11.34 -17.18 23.98
CA ARG A 46 12.59 -16.96 24.72
C ARG A 46 13.78 -17.76 24.20
N ALA A 47 13.54 -18.98 23.73
CA ALA A 47 14.54 -19.92 23.26
C ALA A 47 14.06 -20.62 21.99
N PRO A 48 13.85 -19.87 20.88
CA PRO A 48 13.29 -20.43 19.65
C PRO A 48 14.14 -21.57 19.06
N GLU A 49 15.46 -21.56 19.26
CA GLU A 49 16.39 -22.61 18.83
C GLU A 49 16.01 -24.01 19.33
N GLU A 50 15.41 -24.12 20.51
CA GLU A 50 15.00 -25.41 21.09
C GLU A 50 13.77 -26.01 20.38
N PHE A 51 13.02 -25.18 19.67
CA PHE A 51 11.74 -25.55 19.05
C PHE A 51 11.84 -25.68 17.53
N LEU A 52 13.03 -25.51 16.91
CA LEU A 52 13.18 -25.52 15.45
C LEU A 52 12.66 -26.79 14.77
N SER A 53 12.71 -27.93 15.46
CA SER A 53 12.22 -29.22 14.98
C SER A 53 10.81 -29.58 15.47
N ASP A 54 10.15 -28.69 16.22
CA ASP A 54 8.83 -28.95 16.77
C ASP A 54 7.76 -28.96 15.65
N PRO A 55 6.86 -29.96 15.62
CA PRO A 55 5.88 -30.11 14.54
C PRO A 55 4.80 -29.00 14.50
N ILE A 56 4.54 -28.32 15.62
CA ILE A 56 3.52 -27.27 15.73
C ILE A 56 4.18 -25.89 15.78
N PHE A 57 5.25 -25.76 16.56
CA PHE A 57 5.90 -24.48 16.84
C PHE A 57 7.15 -24.22 16.02
N GLY A 58 7.70 -25.21 15.28
CA GLY A 58 8.96 -25.07 14.55
C GLY A 58 8.97 -24.00 13.46
N THR A 59 7.83 -23.72 12.84
CA THR A 59 7.71 -22.60 11.88
C THR A 59 7.76 -21.24 12.59
N LEU A 60 7.15 -21.11 13.77
CA LEU A 60 7.23 -19.90 14.59
C LEU A 60 8.64 -19.72 15.14
N ALA A 61 9.24 -20.80 15.64
CA ALA A 61 10.60 -20.84 16.16
C ALA A 61 11.61 -20.38 15.11
N ARG A 62 11.55 -20.90 13.88
CA ARG A 62 12.40 -20.44 12.77
C ARG A 62 12.23 -18.95 12.49
N ALA A 63 10.99 -18.47 12.44
CA ALA A 63 10.71 -17.04 12.20
C ALA A 63 11.20 -16.11 13.33
N LEU A 64 11.41 -16.63 14.53
CA LEU A 64 11.97 -15.91 15.68
C LEU A 64 13.50 -16.03 15.77
N HIS A 65 14.05 -17.19 15.39
CA HIS A 65 15.49 -17.48 15.43
C HIS A 65 16.24 -16.81 14.28
N GLU A 66 15.66 -16.90 13.07
CA GLU A 66 16.11 -16.22 11.87
C GLU A 66 14.95 -15.31 11.45
N PRO A 67 14.89 -14.06 11.97
CA PRO A 67 13.98 -13.08 11.42
C PRO A 67 14.24 -13.06 9.91
N PRO A 68 13.20 -13.12 9.04
CA PRO A 68 13.40 -13.02 7.60
C PRO A 68 14.32 -11.83 7.31
N GLU A 69 15.16 -11.86 6.28
CA GLU A 69 16.13 -10.78 6.00
C GLU A 69 15.51 -9.37 6.05
N ALA A 70 14.21 -9.23 5.76
CA ALA A 70 13.43 -7.99 5.89
C ALA A 70 13.18 -7.49 7.34
N ALA A 71 13.37 -8.35 8.35
CA ALA A 71 13.35 -8.04 9.77
C ALA A 71 14.76 -7.80 10.35
N THR A 72 15.78 -7.67 9.48
CA THR A 72 16.96 -6.91 9.86
C THR A 72 16.49 -5.56 10.40
N ARG A 73 16.95 -5.21 11.61
CA ARG A 73 16.70 -3.91 12.25
C ARG A 73 16.75 -2.83 11.18
N TYR A 74 15.72 -2.01 11.06
CA TYR A 74 15.80 -0.80 10.27
C TYR A 74 17.07 -0.05 10.68
N VAL A 75 18.05 0.00 9.78
CA VAL A 75 19.24 0.82 9.94
C VAL A 75 19.11 1.92 8.91
N GLU A 76 18.87 3.13 9.40
CA GLU A 76 18.84 4.32 8.58
C GLU A 76 20.21 4.54 7.93
N ARG A 77 20.24 5.07 6.72
CA ARG A 77 21.49 5.47 6.08
C ARG A 77 22.13 6.61 6.88
N ASP A 78 23.45 6.57 7.05
CA ASP A 78 24.21 7.67 7.65
C ASP A 78 23.96 8.97 6.88
N GLU A 79 24.03 8.87 5.55
CA GLU A 79 23.74 9.97 4.61
C GLU A 79 22.58 9.61 3.67
N PRO A 80 21.71 10.60 3.34
CA PRO A 80 20.65 10.39 2.35
C PRO A 80 21.22 9.89 1.02
N ALA A 81 20.45 9.03 0.34
CA ALA A 81 20.71 8.70 -1.05
C ALA A 81 20.79 9.98 -1.91
N PRO A 82 21.62 10.01 -2.97
CA PRO A 82 21.74 11.20 -3.81
C PRO A 82 20.38 11.66 -4.32
N TRP A 83 20.09 12.94 -4.19
CA TRP A 83 18.84 13.51 -4.68
C TRP A 83 19.05 14.92 -5.21
N GLN A 84 18.11 15.37 -6.03
CA GLN A 84 18.15 16.70 -6.62
C GLN A 84 16.78 17.37 -6.49
N GLN A 85 16.83 18.68 -6.28
CA GLN A 85 15.67 19.54 -6.21
C GLN A 85 15.57 20.40 -7.47
N TRP A 86 14.39 20.48 -8.05
CA TRP A 86 14.08 21.40 -9.15
C TRP A 86 13.04 22.41 -8.68
N GLY A 87 13.46 23.64 -8.40
CA GLY A 87 12.62 24.66 -7.77
C GLY A 87 13.26 25.16 -6.48
N SER A 88 12.67 26.17 -5.86
CA SER A 88 13.25 26.82 -4.68
C SER A 88 12.24 27.26 -3.62
N ASP A 89 10.95 27.28 -3.94
CA ASP A 89 9.89 27.77 -3.05
C ASP A 89 9.05 26.59 -2.57
N PHE A 90 9.61 25.83 -1.63
CA PHE A 90 9.00 24.63 -1.07
C PHE A 90 8.73 24.81 0.41
N GLU A 91 7.70 24.11 0.89
CA GLU A 91 7.47 23.92 2.31
C GLU A 91 8.62 23.09 2.93
N ASP A 92 9.16 23.53 4.06
CA ASP A 92 10.25 22.83 4.77
C ASP A 92 9.89 21.37 5.05
N GLU A 93 8.63 21.09 5.36
CA GLU A 93 8.14 19.74 5.60
C GLU A 93 8.19 18.86 4.33
N ALA A 94 7.88 19.40 3.15
CA ALA A 94 7.96 18.64 1.90
C ALA A 94 9.42 18.25 1.57
N VAL A 95 10.35 19.19 1.78
CA VAL A 95 11.79 18.94 1.64
C VAL A 95 12.24 17.89 2.66
N GLN A 96 11.79 18.00 3.91
CA GLN A 96 12.13 17.04 4.96
C GLN A 96 11.58 15.63 4.66
N GLN A 97 10.38 15.51 4.10
CA GLN A 97 9.84 14.22 3.63
C GLN A 97 10.73 13.59 2.56
N MET A 98 11.23 14.39 1.61
CA MET A 98 12.18 13.89 0.59
C MET A 98 13.50 13.42 1.21
N VAL A 99 14.06 14.19 2.16
CA VAL A 99 15.28 13.83 2.89
C VAL A 99 15.09 12.52 3.67
N ASN A 100 13.99 12.40 4.41
CA ASN A 100 13.66 11.19 5.17
C ASN A 100 13.53 9.97 4.25
N ALA A 101 12.84 10.12 3.12
CA ALA A 101 12.70 9.07 2.13
C ALA A 101 14.06 8.62 1.57
N CYS A 102 14.96 9.57 1.28
CA CYS A 102 16.32 9.26 0.83
C CYS A 102 17.19 8.60 1.93
N ARG A 103 16.83 8.69 3.21
CA ARG A 103 17.54 8.01 4.31
C ARG A 103 17.13 6.55 4.50
N LEU A 104 16.08 6.08 3.85
CA LEU A 104 15.69 4.66 3.90
C LEU A 104 16.81 3.78 3.33
N PRO A 105 17.09 2.60 3.92
CA PRO A 105 18.16 1.71 3.46
C PRO A 105 17.98 1.21 2.02
N VAL A 106 16.72 1.13 1.56
CA VAL A 106 16.36 0.69 0.21
C VAL A 106 16.49 1.80 -0.84
N SER A 107 16.75 3.05 -0.45
CA SER A 107 16.77 4.19 -1.36
C SER A 107 18.04 4.25 -2.20
N VAL A 108 17.85 4.43 -3.51
CA VAL A 108 18.91 4.49 -4.52
C VAL A 108 19.13 5.93 -4.98
N ARG A 109 18.05 6.66 -5.29
CA ARG A 109 18.10 8.05 -5.77
C ARG A 109 16.78 8.77 -5.57
N GLY A 110 16.83 10.07 -5.36
CA GLY A 110 15.65 10.92 -5.22
C GLY A 110 15.58 12.08 -6.22
N ALA A 111 14.37 12.58 -6.46
CA ALA A 111 14.14 13.83 -7.19
C ALA A 111 12.90 14.55 -6.65
N LEU A 112 13.00 15.86 -6.44
CA LEU A 112 11.89 16.71 -5.97
C LEU A 112 11.50 17.68 -7.08
N MET A 113 10.27 17.55 -7.59
CA MET A 113 9.76 18.34 -8.72
C MET A 113 9.32 19.76 -8.30
N PRO A 114 9.20 20.71 -9.26
CA PRO A 114 8.86 22.10 -8.95
C PRO A 114 7.47 22.34 -8.35
N ASP A 115 6.56 21.38 -8.48
CA ASP A 115 5.20 21.39 -7.95
C ASP A 115 5.09 20.67 -6.58
N ALA A 116 6.23 20.33 -5.98
CA ALA A 116 6.24 19.54 -4.77
C ALA A 116 5.64 20.25 -3.56
N HIS A 117 4.89 19.49 -2.77
CA HIS A 117 4.26 19.93 -1.53
C HIS A 117 4.07 18.73 -0.60
N VAL A 118 3.65 19.01 0.64
CA VAL A 118 3.54 17.99 1.69
C VAL A 118 2.61 16.86 1.26
N GLY A 119 3.13 15.63 1.33
CA GLY A 119 2.41 14.40 1.07
C GLY A 119 2.33 13.50 2.30
N TYR A 120 2.23 12.20 2.09
CA TYR A 120 2.20 11.21 3.17
C TYR A 120 3.41 10.28 3.06
N GLY A 121 4.46 10.61 3.82
CA GLY A 121 5.74 9.87 3.84
C GLY A 121 6.71 10.33 2.75
N LEU A 122 6.26 10.41 1.49
CA LEU A 122 6.96 11.07 0.39
C LEU A 122 6.16 12.33 -0.02
N PRO A 123 6.80 13.46 -0.39
CA PRO A 123 6.06 14.63 -0.87
C PRO A 123 5.36 14.30 -2.19
N ILE A 124 4.23 14.96 -2.44
CA ILE A 124 3.66 14.99 -3.79
C ILE A 124 4.68 15.72 -4.68
N GLY A 125 4.86 15.26 -5.92
CA GLY A 125 5.96 15.72 -6.77
C GLY A 125 7.34 15.11 -6.42
N GLY A 126 7.41 14.18 -5.45
CA GLY A 126 8.60 13.41 -5.16
C GLY A 126 8.75 12.17 -6.06
N VAL A 127 9.97 11.87 -6.47
CA VAL A 127 10.33 10.60 -7.12
C VAL A 127 11.41 9.93 -6.28
N LEU A 128 11.17 8.68 -5.89
CA LEU A 128 12.13 7.87 -5.14
C LEU A 128 12.37 6.55 -5.87
N ALA A 129 13.61 6.35 -6.30
CA ALA A 129 14.07 5.05 -6.78
C ALA A 129 14.51 4.21 -5.58
N VAL A 130 14.01 2.98 -5.50
CA VAL A 130 14.32 2.03 -4.44
C VAL A 130 14.76 0.68 -5.03
N GLU A 131 15.55 -0.07 -4.29
CA GLU A 131 16.00 -1.41 -4.66
C GLU A 131 15.28 -2.47 -3.82
N ASN A 132 14.77 -3.51 -4.48
CA ASN A 132 14.09 -4.66 -3.85
C ASN A 132 12.95 -4.29 -2.87
N ALA A 133 12.28 -3.15 -3.10
CA ALA A 133 11.22 -2.66 -2.25
C ALA A 133 10.08 -2.03 -3.04
N VAL A 134 8.87 -2.08 -2.47
CA VAL A 134 7.72 -1.30 -2.91
C VAL A 134 7.21 -0.53 -1.69
N ILE A 135 7.04 0.78 -1.84
CA ILE A 135 6.56 1.66 -0.77
C ILE A 135 5.18 2.18 -1.18
N PRO A 136 4.07 1.57 -0.70
CA PRO A 136 2.72 1.94 -1.15
C PRO A 136 2.40 3.42 -1.01
N TYR A 137 2.81 4.05 0.10
CA TYR A 137 2.58 5.46 0.35
C TYR A 137 3.41 6.40 -0.54
N ALA A 138 4.50 5.92 -1.14
CA ALA A 138 5.25 6.66 -2.16
C ALA A 138 4.58 6.63 -3.55
N VAL A 139 3.64 5.68 -3.78
CA VAL A 139 2.80 5.65 -4.99
C VAL A 139 1.59 6.57 -4.84
N GLY A 140 1.04 6.65 -3.63
CA GLY A 140 -0.16 7.41 -3.31
C GLY A 140 -1.41 6.54 -3.17
N VAL A 141 -2.46 7.13 -2.60
CA VAL A 141 -3.72 6.41 -2.31
C VAL A 141 -4.62 6.30 -3.54
N ASP A 142 -4.55 7.26 -4.45
CA ASP A 142 -5.24 7.25 -5.75
C ASP A 142 -4.30 6.68 -6.83
N ILE A 143 -4.17 5.35 -6.80
CA ILE A 143 -3.21 4.63 -7.62
C ILE A 143 -3.53 4.83 -9.10
N ALA A 144 -2.54 5.31 -9.85
CA ALA A 144 -2.63 5.62 -11.27
C ALA A 144 -3.58 6.80 -11.62
N CYS A 145 -3.79 7.73 -10.68
CA CYS A 145 -4.30 9.06 -11.01
C CYS A 145 -3.44 9.71 -12.11
N ARG A 146 -4.09 10.19 -13.17
CA ARG A 146 -3.42 10.68 -14.38
C ARG A 146 -4.33 11.49 -15.28
N MET A 147 -3.71 12.22 -16.19
CA MET A 147 -4.38 12.91 -17.28
C MET A 147 -4.41 12.06 -18.55
N LYS A 148 -5.50 12.14 -19.30
CA LYS A 148 -5.61 11.62 -20.67
C LYS A 148 -6.01 12.76 -21.61
N LEU A 149 -5.19 13.04 -22.60
CA LEU A 149 -5.47 14.03 -23.64
C LEU A 149 -5.88 13.31 -24.93
N THR A 150 -7.00 13.73 -25.52
CA THR A 150 -7.42 13.33 -26.87
C THR A 150 -7.36 14.55 -27.77
N VAL A 151 -6.66 14.45 -28.90
CA VAL A 151 -6.54 15.52 -29.90
C VAL A 151 -7.45 15.17 -31.07
N LEU A 152 -8.35 16.10 -31.41
CA LEU A 152 -9.27 15.96 -32.54
C LEU A 152 -8.82 16.90 -33.66
N ASP A 153 -8.90 16.42 -34.90
CA ASP A 153 -8.65 17.26 -36.09
C ASP A 153 -9.87 18.13 -36.38
N LEU A 154 -10.13 19.09 -35.48
CA LEU A 154 -11.28 19.99 -35.52
C LEU A 154 -10.80 21.41 -35.22
N PRO A 155 -11.12 22.41 -36.06
CA PRO A 155 -10.77 23.79 -35.76
C PRO A 155 -11.50 24.29 -34.50
N VAL A 156 -10.80 25.10 -33.69
CA VAL A 156 -11.27 25.63 -32.39
C VAL A 156 -12.58 26.41 -32.53
N ASN A 157 -12.81 27.06 -33.67
CA ASN A 157 -14.03 27.81 -33.92
C ASN A 157 -15.30 26.94 -33.92
N MET A 158 -15.20 25.63 -34.13
CA MET A 158 -16.35 24.71 -34.03
C MET A 158 -16.86 24.53 -32.60
N LEU A 159 -16.09 24.92 -31.58
CA LEU A 159 -16.56 24.91 -30.20
C LEU A 159 -17.53 26.07 -29.91
N LYS A 160 -17.53 27.13 -30.74
CA LYS A 160 -18.38 28.31 -30.51
C LYS A 160 -19.85 27.94 -30.65
N GLY A 161 -20.64 28.23 -29.63
CA GLY A 161 -22.08 27.94 -29.60
C GLY A 161 -22.44 26.47 -29.34
N GLN A 162 -21.45 25.59 -29.09
CA GLN A 162 -21.67 24.17 -28.80
C GLN A 162 -21.59 23.83 -27.30
N GLN A 163 -21.51 24.83 -26.41
CA GLN A 163 -21.25 24.61 -24.99
C GLN A 163 -22.27 23.67 -24.35
N ASP A 164 -23.57 23.86 -24.64
CA ASP A 164 -24.61 23.01 -24.07
C ASP A 164 -24.55 21.57 -24.58
N LYS A 165 -24.24 21.39 -25.87
CA LYS A 165 -24.04 20.05 -26.46
C LYS A 165 -22.84 19.34 -25.83
N LEU A 166 -21.73 20.05 -25.63
CA LEU A 166 -20.53 19.51 -25.00
C LEU A 166 -20.76 19.20 -23.51
N ARG A 167 -21.45 20.09 -22.78
CA ARG A 167 -21.86 19.84 -21.39
C ARG A 167 -22.72 18.58 -21.30
N GLN A 168 -23.75 18.47 -22.14
CA GLN A 168 -24.63 17.30 -22.16
C GLN A 168 -23.88 16.03 -22.51
N ALA A 169 -22.91 16.09 -23.43
CA ALA A 169 -22.05 14.94 -23.72
C ALA A 169 -21.24 14.52 -22.50
N LEU A 170 -20.62 15.46 -21.77
CA LEU A 170 -19.91 15.16 -20.53
C LEU A 170 -20.83 14.58 -19.45
N GLU A 171 -21.98 15.20 -19.20
CA GLU A 171 -22.95 14.73 -18.20
C GLU A 171 -23.62 13.40 -18.55
N ARG A 172 -23.61 13.02 -19.83
CA ARG A 172 -24.10 11.72 -20.29
C ARG A 172 -23.03 10.64 -20.14
N GLU A 173 -21.80 10.94 -20.57
CA GLU A 173 -20.70 9.98 -20.65
C GLU A 173 -19.85 9.90 -19.38
N THR A 174 -20.02 10.81 -18.42
CA THR A 174 -19.37 10.76 -17.11
C THR A 174 -20.29 11.18 -15.96
N ARG A 175 -19.85 10.91 -14.73
CA ARG A 175 -20.49 11.33 -13.48
C ARG A 175 -19.44 11.96 -12.57
N PHE A 176 -19.86 12.97 -11.83
CA PHE A 176 -19.01 13.70 -10.88
C PHE A 176 -19.52 13.49 -9.45
N GLY A 177 -18.60 13.57 -8.48
CA GLY A 177 -18.90 13.51 -7.05
C GLY A 177 -18.48 12.20 -6.38
N VAL A 178 -18.35 12.27 -5.05
CA VAL A 178 -18.02 11.13 -4.19
C VAL A 178 -19.11 10.06 -4.33
N GLY A 179 -18.71 8.83 -4.66
CA GLY A 179 -19.62 7.70 -4.72
C GLY A 179 -20.62 7.76 -5.88
N ALA A 180 -20.41 8.64 -6.86
CA ALA A 180 -21.20 8.64 -8.09
C ALA A 180 -21.00 7.32 -8.82
N GLU A 181 -22.09 6.76 -9.34
CA GLU A 181 -22.12 5.51 -10.09
C GLU A 181 -23.05 5.66 -11.29
N PHE A 182 -22.79 4.89 -12.35
CA PHE A 182 -23.76 4.74 -13.43
C PHE A 182 -24.84 3.74 -13.03
N ARG A 183 -26.10 4.05 -13.39
CA ARG A 183 -27.22 3.13 -13.20
C ARG A 183 -27.04 1.86 -14.03
N ASP A 184 -26.72 2.05 -15.31
CA ASP A 184 -26.35 0.99 -16.23
C ASP A 184 -24.83 0.92 -16.28
N LYS A 185 -24.26 -0.19 -15.81
CA LYS A 185 -22.81 -0.33 -15.69
C LYS A 185 -22.18 -0.45 -17.06
N HIS A 186 -21.08 0.27 -17.26
CA HIS A 186 -20.32 0.18 -18.50
C HIS A 186 -19.56 -1.15 -18.55
N GLU A 187 -19.51 -1.76 -19.73
CA GLU A 187 -18.64 -2.90 -19.99
C GLU A 187 -17.25 -2.40 -20.34
N HIS A 188 -16.23 -3.09 -19.81
CA HIS A 188 -14.82 -2.80 -20.10
C HIS A 188 -14.00 -4.03 -19.76
N ALA A 189 -12.98 -4.33 -20.57
CA ALA A 189 -12.14 -5.53 -20.43
C ALA A 189 -11.54 -5.71 -19.03
N VAL A 190 -11.29 -4.62 -18.30
CA VAL A 190 -10.83 -4.67 -16.89
C VAL A 190 -11.77 -5.46 -15.98
N MET A 191 -13.06 -5.56 -16.29
CA MET A 191 -14.03 -6.31 -15.48
C MET A 191 -13.96 -7.82 -15.71
N ASP A 192 -13.32 -8.25 -16.79
CA ASP A 192 -13.08 -9.64 -17.18
C ASP A 192 -11.76 -10.19 -16.62
N GLU A 193 -10.89 -9.32 -16.09
CA GLU A 193 -9.63 -9.68 -15.44
C GLU A 193 -9.85 -10.50 -14.14
N ASP A 194 -8.76 -11.06 -13.60
CA ASP A 194 -8.81 -11.81 -12.34
C ASP A 194 -8.95 -10.89 -11.11
N TRP A 195 -10.18 -10.58 -10.74
CA TRP A 195 -10.53 -9.88 -9.50
C TRP A 195 -10.45 -10.79 -8.24
N THR A 196 -10.12 -12.07 -8.39
CA THR A 196 -9.98 -13.03 -7.28
C THR A 196 -8.56 -13.17 -6.78
N PHE A 197 -7.60 -12.52 -7.43
CA PHE A 197 -6.19 -12.49 -7.06
C PHE A 197 -5.94 -12.10 -5.59
N SER A 198 -6.77 -11.21 -5.02
CA SER A 198 -6.69 -10.86 -3.59
C SER A 198 -8.07 -10.59 -2.98
N PRO A 199 -8.23 -10.79 -1.65
CA PRO A 199 -9.48 -10.44 -0.96
C PRO A 199 -9.87 -8.96 -1.14
N ILE A 200 -8.88 -8.08 -1.24
CA ILE A 200 -9.07 -6.65 -1.46
C ILE A 200 -9.72 -6.42 -2.82
N THR A 201 -9.13 -6.91 -3.90
CA THR A 201 -9.67 -6.76 -5.26
C THR A 201 -11.06 -7.38 -5.38
N THR A 202 -11.27 -8.57 -4.81
CA THR A 202 -12.59 -9.22 -4.81
C THR A 202 -13.65 -8.35 -4.13
N SER A 203 -13.35 -7.81 -2.95
CA SER A 203 -14.30 -6.95 -2.22
C SER A 203 -14.62 -5.65 -2.94
N LEU A 204 -13.71 -5.15 -3.80
CA LEU A 204 -13.86 -3.88 -4.49
C LEU A 204 -14.47 -4.00 -5.89
N LYS A 205 -14.56 -5.19 -6.49
CA LYS A 205 -15.05 -5.39 -7.88
C LYS A 205 -16.39 -4.69 -8.14
N ARG A 206 -17.38 -4.86 -7.25
CA ARG A 206 -18.71 -4.25 -7.43
C ARG A 206 -18.64 -2.73 -7.45
N LYS A 207 -17.87 -2.14 -6.53
CA LYS A 207 -17.69 -0.69 -6.42
C LYS A 207 -16.96 -0.15 -7.63
N ALA A 208 -15.84 -0.77 -8.01
CA ALA A 208 -15.08 -0.40 -9.21
C ALA A 208 -15.96 -0.42 -10.47
N TRP A 209 -16.80 -1.44 -10.63
CA TRP A 209 -17.71 -1.52 -11.78
C TRP A 209 -18.77 -0.40 -11.79
N GLY A 210 -19.36 -0.09 -10.64
CA GLY A 210 -20.33 1.01 -10.53
C GLY A 210 -19.71 2.38 -10.85
N GLN A 211 -18.44 2.57 -10.49
CA GLN A 211 -17.70 3.83 -10.66
C GLN A 211 -16.92 3.92 -11.98
N LEU A 212 -16.97 2.89 -12.82
CA LEU A 212 -16.28 2.88 -14.11
C LEU A 212 -16.84 3.98 -15.02
N GLY A 213 -15.96 4.84 -15.54
CA GLY A 213 -16.34 6.00 -16.37
C GLY A 213 -16.74 7.24 -15.58
N THR A 214 -16.69 7.20 -14.24
CA THR A 214 -16.92 8.38 -13.39
C THR A 214 -15.62 9.16 -13.19
N SER A 215 -15.75 10.48 -13.00
CA SER A 215 -14.62 11.37 -12.69
C SER A 215 -14.27 11.37 -11.20
N GLY A 216 -15.13 10.81 -10.36
CA GLY A 216 -15.01 10.93 -8.91
C GLY A 216 -15.10 12.38 -8.43
N SER A 217 -14.35 12.68 -7.37
CA SER A 217 -14.25 14.00 -6.73
C SER A 217 -12.83 14.22 -6.25
N GLY A 218 -12.45 15.46 -6.00
CA GLY A 218 -11.09 15.82 -5.64
C GLY A 218 -10.50 16.71 -6.71
N ASN A 219 -9.18 16.66 -6.87
CA ASN A 219 -8.38 17.77 -7.37
C ASN A 219 -7.42 17.31 -8.46
#